data_AF-A0A510XAI4-F1
#
_entry.id   AF-A0A510XAI4-F1
#
_cell.length_a   1.000
_cell.length_b   1.000
_cell.length_c   1.000
_cell.angle_alpha   90.00
_cell.angle_beta   90.00
_cell.angle_gamma   90.00
#
_symmetry.space_group_name_H-M   'P 1'
#
loop_
_entity.id
_entity.type
_entity.pdbx_description
1 polymer ?
#
loop_
_entity_poly.entity_id
_entity_poly.type
_entity_poly.pdbx_seq_one_letter_code
_entity_poly.pdbx_strand_id
1 'polypeptide(L)'
;MATHLIHGFNVSDGGRGSVGRLAPWMPRPRRHDYGWTFLFRLRWVNENTVDELLPLIAAGDVLVAHSNGCLIAWHLVQRGAPVSAVVCIQPALRRDTEWPEHLPVLCLHNRDDWIVSLGRAWGRFVSVANPFRDLHGWGAAGRHGFASGQPLVTNWDTDRQPFPALGHSGAFRQPALGHWAPLVAAWVNEKVSIMNDDQQVEQQIQAKGLNAPRVTPDALDAKIIGEDYHVFPGTTVTVCLLRLENGFTVTGESACASPENFDPELGREIARRNAREKIWMLEGYLLREQLHRGEA
;
A
#
# COMPACT_ATOMS: atom_id res chain seq x y z
N MET A 1 -1.83 12.11 11.39
CA MET A 1 -2.67 11.51 10.35
C MET A 1 -3.67 12.50 9.74
N ALA A 2 -3.18 13.18 8.71
CA ALA A 2 -3.95 13.75 7.62
C ALA A 2 -3.88 12.81 6.40
N THR A 3 -4.85 12.95 5.50
CA THR A 3 -4.86 12.22 4.22
C THR A 3 -4.48 13.15 3.08
N HIS A 4 -3.38 12.86 2.39
CA HIS A 4 -2.92 13.61 1.23
C HIS A 4 -3.54 13.03 -0.05
N LEU A 5 -4.44 13.80 -0.67
CA LEU A 5 -5.17 13.42 -1.87
C LEU A 5 -4.44 13.95 -3.11
N ILE A 6 -3.88 13.04 -3.92
CA ILE A 6 -3.04 13.38 -5.08
C ILE A 6 -3.72 12.89 -6.37
N HIS A 7 -4.16 13.82 -7.22
CA HIS A 7 -4.91 13.49 -8.43
C HIS A 7 -4.00 13.06 -9.59
N GLY A 8 -4.60 12.50 -10.65
CA GLY A 8 -3.92 12.18 -11.91
C GLY A 8 -3.51 13.41 -12.73
N PHE A 9 -2.70 13.22 -13.75
CA PHE A 9 -2.36 14.29 -14.70
C PHE A 9 -3.56 14.61 -15.60
N ASN A 10 -3.55 15.77 -16.27
CA ASN A 10 -4.64 16.22 -17.16
C ASN A 10 -5.97 16.51 -16.41
N VAL A 11 -5.89 16.97 -15.17
CA VAL A 11 -7.03 17.37 -14.32
C VAL A 11 -6.97 18.88 -14.11
N SER A 12 -8.05 19.60 -14.41
CA SER A 12 -8.11 21.07 -14.30
C SER A 12 -8.87 21.58 -13.07
N ASP A 13 -9.50 20.67 -12.30
CA ASP A 13 -10.32 21.01 -11.15
C ASP A 13 -9.63 20.74 -9.80
N GLY A 14 -8.32 20.48 -9.81
CA GLY A 14 -7.51 20.13 -8.65
C GLY A 14 -7.89 18.79 -8.01
N GLY A 15 -8.47 17.87 -8.78
CA GLY A 15 -8.90 16.56 -8.31
C GLY A 15 -10.25 16.53 -7.62
N ARG A 16 -11.05 17.61 -7.69
CA ARG A 16 -12.39 17.68 -7.07
C ARG A 16 -13.31 16.57 -7.59
N GLY A 17 -13.25 16.24 -8.88
CA GLY A 17 -14.02 15.16 -9.51
C GLY A 17 -13.43 13.75 -9.32
N SER A 18 -12.23 13.61 -8.77
CA SER A 18 -11.54 12.32 -8.58
C SER A 18 -11.23 12.04 -7.11
N VAL A 19 -9.97 12.04 -6.69
CA VAL A 19 -9.53 11.76 -5.30
C VAL A 19 -10.18 12.68 -4.29
N GLY A 20 -10.50 13.93 -4.67
CA GLY A 20 -11.22 14.88 -3.84
C GLY A 20 -12.62 14.41 -3.44
N ARG A 21 -13.23 13.49 -4.20
CA ARG A 21 -14.51 12.88 -3.84
C ARG A 21 -14.41 11.95 -2.64
N LEU A 22 -13.22 11.42 -2.29
CA LEU A 22 -13.04 10.58 -1.11
C LEU A 22 -12.95 11.38 0.19
N ALA A 23 -12.76 12.71 0.11
CA ALA A 23 -12.58 13.57 1.28
C ALA A 23 -13.61 13.37 2.42
N PRO A 24 -14.92 13.12 2.17
CA PRO A 24 -15.89 12.90 3.24
C PRO A 24 -15.61 11.67 4.12
N TRP A 25 -14.86 10.69 3.61
CA TRP A 25 -14.52 9.46 4.33
C TRP A 25 -13.11 9.48 4.93
N MET A 26 -12.32 10.51 4.61
CA MET A 26 -10.90 10.55 4.96
C MET A 26 -10.65 11.53 6.13
N PRO A 27 -9.76 11.18 7.07
CA PRO A 27 -9.41 12.06 8.17
C PRO A 27 -8.55 13.24 7.71
N ARG A 28 -8.98 14.47 8.05
CA ARG A 28 -8.27 15.73 7.74
C ARG A 28 -7.71 15.77 6.30
N PRO A 29 -8.57 15.66 5.27
CA PRO A 29 -8.12 15.51 3.90
C PRO A 29 -7.46 16.80 3.38
N ARG A 30 -6.27 16.66 2.81
CA ARG A 30 -5.51 17.72 2.15
C ARG A 30 -5.41 17.39 0.67
N ARG A 31 -6.04 18.21 -0.17
CA ARG A 31 -5.94 18.07 -1.63
C ARG A 31 -4.71 18.82 -2.13
N HIS A 32 -3.96 18.18 -3.01
CA HIS A 32 -2.78 18.74 -3.63
C HIS A 32 -3.03 18.91 -5.12
N ASP A 33 -3.06 20.17 -5.57
CA ASP A 33 -3.26 20.54 -6.95
C ASP A 33 -1.91 20.97 -7.54
N TYR A 34 -1.36 20.16 -8.43
CA TYR A 34 -0.14 20.48 -9.18
C TYR A 34 -0.45 20.97 -10.61
N GLY A 35 -1.71 21.32 -10.84
CA GLY A 35 -2.19 21.92 -12.07
C GLY A 35 -2.35 20.95 -13.23
N TRP A 36 -2.95 21.49 -14.28
CA TRP A 36 -3.07 20.81 -15.55
C TRP A 36 -1.74 20.91 -16.31
N THR A 37 -1.25 19.79 -16.85
CA THR A 37 0.02 19.79 -17.60
C THR A 37 -0.03 18.85 -18.80
N PHE A 38 0.70 19.24 -19.84
CA PHE A 38 0.97 18.40 -20.99
C PHE A 38 2.03 17.36 -20.65
N LEU A 39 1.95 16.21 -21.31
CA LEU A 39 2.82 15.08 -21.01
C LEU A 39 4.32 15.38 -21.08
N PHE A 40 4.76 16.21 -22.03
CA PHE A 40 6.18 16.54 -22.19
C PHE A 40 6.78 17.26 -20.98
N ARG A 41 5.95 17.93 -20.16
CA ARG A 41 6.38 18.59 -18.92
C ARG A 41 6.16 17.74 -17.67
N LEU A 42 5.48 16.61 -17.81
CA LEU A 42 4.96 15.86 -16.66
C LEU A 42 6.05 15.33 -15.75
N ARG A 43 7.21 14.94 -16.28
CA ARG A 43 8.35 14.52 -15.44
C ARG A 43 8.82 15.65 -14.53
N TRP A 44 9.02 16.85 -15.08
CA TRP A 44 9.45 18.01 -14.30
C TRP A 44 8.38 18.45 -13.30
N VAL A 45 7.11 18.44 -13.71
CA VAL A 45 5.99 18.72 -12.81
C VAL A 45 5.93 17.71 -11.66
N ASN A 46 6.11 16.41 -11.93
CA ASN A 46 6.12 15.38 -10.89
C ASN A 46 7.26 15.61 -9.89
N GLU A 47 8.49 15.85 -10.36
CA GLU A 47 9.65 16.11 -9.47
C GLU A 47 9.41 17.34 -8.59
N ASN A 48 8.99 18.46 -9.17
CA ASN A 48 8.68 19.66 -8.39
C ASN A 48 7.55 19.42 -7.38
N THR A 49 6.51 18.68 -7.79
CA THR A 49 5.39 18.35 -6.89
C THR A 49 5.88 17.49 -5.73
N VAL A 50 6.79 16.54 -5.98
CA VAL A 50 7.41 15.74 -4.91
C VAL A 50 8.20 16.64 -3.96
N ASP A 51 9.02 17.56 -4.48
CA ASP A 51 9.80 18.52 -3.68
C ASP A 51 8.90 19.42 -2.82
N GLU A 52 7.77 19.87 -3.35
CA GLU A 52 6.79 20.70 -2.65
C GLU A 52 6.00 19.93 -1.58
N LEU A 53 5.63 18.68 -1.87
CA LEU A 53 4.79 17.87 -0.98
C LEU A 53 5.56 17.17 0.13
N LEU A 54 6.80 16.75 -0.11
CA LEU A 54 7.61 16.03 0.86
C LEU A 54 7.69 16.71 2.24
N PRO A 55 7.98 18.02 2.37
CA PRO A 55 8.04 18.69 3.68
C PRO A 55 6.68 18.84 4.37
N LEU A 56 5.56 18.62 3.65
CA LEU A 56 4.21 18.74 4.21
C LEU A 56 3.69 17.45 4.82
N ILE A 57 4.37 16.33 4.57
CA ILE A 57 3.96 14.99 5.00
C ILE A 57 4.60 14.69 6.36
N ALA A 58 3.76 14.53 7.38
CA ALA A 58 4.21 14.17 8.71
C ALA A 58 4.19 12.65 8.93
N ALA A 59 4.95 12.20 9.93
CA ALA A 59 4.86 10.83 10.41
C ALA A 59 3.41 10.47 10.77
N GLY A 60 2.94 9.32 10.30
CA GLY A 60 1.57 8.90 10.53
C GLY A 60 0.57 9.43 9.49
N ASP A 61 0.97 10.21 8.50
CA ASP A 61 0.08 10.64 7.41
C ASP A 61 -0.07 9.54 6.35
N VAL A 62 -1.09 9.65 5.50
CA VAL A 62 -1.40 8.66 4.46
C VAL A 62 -1.53 9.32 3.10
N LEU A 63 -1.10 8.61 2.05
CA LEU A 63 -1.24 9.06 0.67
C LEU A 63 -2.40 8.33 0.01
N VAL A 64 -3.32 9.06 -0.62
CA VAL A 64 -4.36 8.49 -1.48
C VAL A 64 -4.22 9.14 -2.83
N ALA A 65 -3.87 8.33 -3.82
CA ALA A 65 -3.46 8.80 -5.11
C ALA A 65 -4.21 8.12 -6.24
N HIS A 66 -4.35 8.82 -7.37
CA HIS A 66 -5.01 8.32 -8.57
C HIS A 66 -4.12 8.47 -9.80
N SER A 67 -4.10 7.45 -10.67
CA SER A 67 -3.41 7.54 -11.98
C SER A 67 -1.94 7.96 -11.85
N ASN A 68 -1.49 9.05 -12.49
CA ASN A 68 -0.14 9.62 -12.33
C ASN A 68 0.13 10.14 -10.91
N GLY A 69 -0.89 10.50 -10.14
CA GLY A 69 -0.72 10.84 -8.73
C GLY A 69 -0.06 9.68 -7.96
N CYS A 70 -0.31 8.42 -8.37
CA CYS A 70 0.33 7.26 -7.75
C CYS A 70 1.85 7.22 -8.02
N LEU A 71 2.31 7.75 -9.16
CA LEU A 71 3.74 7.90 -9.43
C LEU A 71 4.38 8.96 -8.53
N ILE A 72 3.69 10.08 -8.30
CA ILE A 72 4.12 11.10 -7.33
C ILE A 72 4.17 10.49 -5.92
N ALA A 73 3.14 9.74 -5.52
CA ALA A 73 3.11 9.06 -4.23
C ALA A 73 4.26 8.06 -4.06
N TRP A 74 4.56 7.27 -5.10
CA TRP A 74 5.71 6.37 -5.09
C TRP A 74 7.03 7.13 -4.96
N HIS A 75 7.23 8.22 -5.71
CA HIS A 75 8.44 9.05 -5.57
C HIS A 75 8.57 9.70 -4.19
N LEU A 76 7.48 10.13 -3.56
CA LEU A 76 7.49 10.62 -2.19
C LEU A 76 8.01 9.55 -1.22
N VAL A 77 7.53 8.32 -1.35
CA VAL A 77 8.00 7.18 -0.54
C VAL A 77 9.47 6.87 -0.80
N GLN A 78 9.90 6.83 -2.07
CA GLN A 78 11.31 6.62 -2.43
C GLN A 78 12.24 7.71 -1.87
N ARG A 79 11.72 8.91 -1.63
CA ARG A 79 12.45 10.02 -1.00
C ARG A 79 12.27 10.08 0.53
N GLY A 80 11.73 9.04 1.14
CA GLY A 80 11.65 8.90 2.59
C GLY A 80 10.47 9.61 3.24
N ALA A 81 9.37 9.85 2.52
CA ALA A 81 8.14 10.35 3.13
C ALA A 81 7.67 9.37 4.24
N PRO A 82 7.49 9.83 5.49
CA PRO A 82 7.22 8.96 6.65
C PRO A 82 5.74 8.57 6.76
N VAL A 83 5.19 7.99 5.69
CA VAL A 83 3.76 7.68 5.57
C VAL A 83 3.43 6.33 6.18
N SER A 84 2.24 6.20 6.75
CA SER A 84 1.79 4.95 7.37
C SER A 84 1.02 4.03 6.42
N ALA A 85 0.52 4.55 5.31
CA ALA A 85 -0.14 3.76 4.28
C ALA A 85 -0.22 4.54 2.97
N VAL A 86 -0.30 3.79 1.86
CA VAL A 86 -0.55 4.34 0.52
C VAL A 86 -1.72 3.64 -0.14
N VAL A 87 -2.68 4.41 -0.65
CA VAL A 87 -3.77 3.91 -1.48
C VAL A 87 -3.55 4.38 -2.91
N CYS A 88 -3.39 3.43 -3.82
CA CYS A 88 -3.29 3.61 -5.25
C CYS A 88 -4.64 3.26 -5.91
N ILE A 89 -5.33 4.26 -6.45
CA ILE A 89 -6.57 4.08 -7.19
C ILE A 89 -6.27 4.12 -8.69
N GLN A 90 -6.55 3.04 -9.42
CA GLN A 90 -6.23 2.91 -10.85
C GLN A 90 -4.82 3.46 -11.21
N PRO A 91 -3.74 2.97 -10.57
CA PRO A 91 -2.41 3.57 -10.71
C PRO A 91 -1.84 3.49 -12.14
N ALA A 92 -1.27 4.60 -12.60
CA ALA A 92 -0.43 4.64 -13.80
C ALA A 92 1.01 4.21 -13.47
N LEU A 93 1.16 3.10 -12.73
CA LEU A 93 2.44 2.54 -12.30
C LEU A 93 2.73 1.21 -12.98
N ARG A 94 4.01 0.84 -13.04
CA ARG A 94 4.41 -0.51 -13.44
C ARG A 94 3.86 -1.54 -12.45
N ARG A 95 3.63 -2.76 -12.93
CA ARG A 95 3.16 -3.86 -12.07
C ARG A 95 4.24 -4.32 -11.11
N ASP A 96 5.48 -4.28 -11.56
CA ASP A 96 6.69 -4.61 -10.79
C ASP A 96 7.27 -3.39 -10.06
N THR A 97 6.45 -2.36 -9.79
CA THR A 97 6.85 -1.29 -8.89
C THR A 97 7.03 -1.86 -7.47
N GLU A 98 8.23 -1.69 -6.93
CA GLU A 98 8.58 -2.12 -5.57
C GLU A 98 8.22 -1.03 -4.56
N TRP A 99 7.58 -1.45 -3.47
CA TRP A 99 7.28 -0.65 -2.28
C TRP A 99 8.09 -1.17 -1.09
N PRO A 100 8.41 -0.33 -0.09
CA PRO A 100 9.08 -0.79 1.12
C PRO A 100 8.30 -1.92 1.80
N GLU A 101 9.00 -2.95 2.27
CA GLU A 101 8.38 -4.17 2.82
C GLU A 101 7.51 -3.91 4.05
N HIS A 102 7.79 -2.85 4.80
CA HIS A 102 7.07 -2.42 6.00
C HIS A 102 5.87 -1.50 5.70
N LEU A 103 5.68 -1.06 4.44
CA LEU A 103 4.66 -0.08 4.10
C LEU A 103 3.40 -0.76 3.55
N PRO A 104 2.23 -0.63 4.22
CA PRO A 104 0.95 -1.05 3.67
C PRO A 104 0.59 -0.25 2.41
N VAL A 105 0.35 -0.96 1.31
CA VAL A 105 -0.08 -0.38 0.03
C VAL A 105 -1.33 -1.08 -0.48
N LEU A 106 -2.39 -0.31 -0.72
CA LEU A 106 -3.61 -0.80 -1.33
C LEU A 106 -3.69 -0.37 -2.79
N CYS A 107 -3.94 -1.31 -3.70
CA CYS A 107 -4.12 -1.05 -5.13
C CYS A 107 -5.54 -1.42 -5.57
N LEU A 108 -6.35 -0.43 -5.93
CA LEU A 108 -7.64 -0.63 -6.59
C LEU A 108 -7.43 -0.69 -8.11
N HIS A 109 -7.74 -1.81 -8.73
CA HIS A 109 -7.59 -2.02 -10.18
C HIS A 109 -8.91 -2.52 -10.81
N ASN A 110 -9.06 -2.33 -12.12
CA ASN A 110 -10.18 -2.88 -12.90
C ASN A 110 -9.75 -3.18 -14.34
N ARG A 111 -10.30 -4.23 -14.97
CA ARG A 111 -9.87 -4.67 -16.30
C ARG A 111 -10.20 -3.67 -17.41
N ASP A 112 -11.17 -2.80 -17.16
CA ASP A 112 -11.66 -1.77 -18.07
C ASP A 112 -10.82 -0.48 -18.06
N ASP A 113 -9.75 -0.41 -17.27
CA ASP A 113 -8.80 0.70 -17.33
C ASP A 113 -7.88 0.57 -18.56
N TRP A 114 -8.39 1.03 -19.69
CA TRP A 114 -7.67 1.10 -20.96
C TRP A 114 -6.73 2.32 -21.03
N ILE A 115 -6.94 3.35 -20.19
CA ILE A 115 -6.14 4.59 -20.21
C ILE A 115 -4.70 4.31 -19.80
N VAL A 116 -4.48 3.48 -18.77
CA VAL A 116 -3.13 3.05 -18.38
C VAL A 116 -2.46 2.16 -19.44
N SER A 117 -3.25 1.52 -20.30
CA SER A 117 -2.72 0.76 -21.45
C SER A 117 -2.20 1.68 -22.56
N LEU A 118 -2.80 2.88 -22.75
CA LEU A 118 -2.18 3.94 -23.58
C LEU A 118 -0.95 4.54 -22.92
N GLY A 119 -0.95 4.69 -21.59
CA GLY A 119 0.25 5.06 -20.83
C GLY A 119 1.43 4.12 -21.10
N ARG A 120 1.17 2.83 -21.30
CA ARG A 120 2.16 1.82 -21.73
C ARG A 120 2.65 2.03 -23.17
N ALA A 121 1.76 2.34 -24.10
CA ALA A 121 2.12 2.65 -25.50
C ALA A 121 2.93 3.94 -25.59
N TRP A 122 2.66 4.90 -24.71
CA TRP A 122 3.29 6.21 -24.71
C TRP A 122 4.60 6.25 -23.90
N GLY A 123 4.69 5.51 -22.79
CA GLY A 123 5.97 5.21 -22.13
C GLY A 123 6.94 4.48 -23.06
N ARG A 124 6.42 3.60 -23.93
CA ARG A 124 7.18 3.02 -25.04
C ARG A 124 7.59 4.07 -26.07
N PHE A 125 6.68 4.94 -26.53
CA PHE A 125 6.98 5.94 -27.57
C PHE A 125 7.98 7.02 -27.13
N VAL A 126 7.86 7.50 -25.88
CA VAL A 126 8.82 8.45 -25.27
C VAL A 126 10.17 7.75 -25.00
N SER A 127 10.19 6.41 -24.86
CA SER A 127 11.42 5.62 -24.67
C SER A 127 12.03 5.01 -25.94
N VAL A 128 11.40 5.11 -27.12
CA VAL A 128 12.06 4.72 -28.39
C VAL A 128 13.28 5.61 -28.68
N ALA A 129 13.45 6.70 -27.94
CA ALA A 129 14.63 7.56 -28.01
C ALA A 129 15.76 7.22 -26.99
N ASN A 130 15.68 6.22 -26.10
CA ASN A 130 16.80 5.96 -25.17
C ASN A 130 16.76 4.61 -24.39
N PRO A 131 17.92 4.08 -23.93
CA PRO A 131 18.06 2.80 -23.21
C PRO A 131 17.59 2.86 -21.73
N PHE A 132 16.70 3.79 -21.37
CA PHE A 132 16.28 4.09 -19.99
C PHE A 132 14.89 3.54 -19.64
N ARG A 133 14.57 2.34 -20.15
CA ARG A 133 13.30 1.64 -19.86
C ARG A 133 13.10 1.42 -18.35
N ASP A 134 14.18 1.37 -17.57
CA ASP A 134 14.16 1.19 -16.13
C ASP A 134 13.90 2.48 -15.33
N LEU A 135 13.95 3.66 -15.96
CA LEU A 135 13.74 4.96 -15.28
C LEU A 135 12.32 5.52 -15.37
N HIS A 136 11.43 4.94 -16.19
CA HIS A 136 10.04 5.39 -16.27
C HIS A 136 9.14 4.51 -15.40
N GLY A 137 8.56 5.08 -14.35
CA GLY A 137 7.67 4.36 -13.41
C GLY A 137 6.28 4.02 -13.97
N TRP A 138 5.99 4.34 -15.24
CA TRP A 138 4.66 4.23 -15.83
C TRP A 138 4.33 2.81 -16.25
N GLY A 139 3.09 2.40 -16.01
CA GLY A 139 2.61 1.09 -16.45
C GLY A 139 1.13 0.88 -16.24
N ALA A 140 0.73 -0.39 -16.09
CA ALA A 140 -0.66 -0.82 -16.11
C ALA A 140 -1.11 -1.53 -14.82
N ALA A 141 -0.55 -1.16 -13.68
CA ALA A 141 -1.03 -1.62 -12.38
C ALA A 141 -2.53 -1.25 -12.19
N GLY A 142 -3.01 -0.12 -12.71
CA GLY A 142 -4.43 0.24 -12.68
C GLY A 142 -5.37 -0.74 -13.37
N ARG A 143 -4.84 -1.56 -14.30
CA ARG A 143 -5.62 -2.59 -15.00
C ARG A 143 -5.52 -3.98 -14.38
N HIS A 144 -4.36 -4.29 -13.81
CA HIS A 144 -3.98 -5.68 -13.48
C HIS A 144 -3.52 -5.87 -12.03
N GLY A 145 -3.50 -4.80 -11.24
CA GLY A 145 -2.82 -4.77 -9.96
C GLY A 145 -1.30 -4.81 -10.07
N PHE A 146 -0.63 -4.61 -8.93
CA PHE A 146 0.79 -4.88 -8.76
C PHE A 146 1.08 -6.39 -8.85
N ALA A 147 2.35 -6.73 -9.10
CA ALA A 147 2.82 -8.10 -9.12
C ALA A 147 2.71 -8.73 -7.72
N SER A 148 2.43 -10.03 -7.68
CA SER A 148 2.41 -10.82 -6.45
C SER A 148 3.81 -10.92 -5.82
N GLY A 149 3.88 -11.03 -4.49
CA GLY A 149 5.13 -11.30 -3.77
C GLY A 149 5.58 -10.20 -2.79
N GLN A 150 4.92 -9.04 -2.79
CA GLN A 150 5.16 -7.99 -1.80
C GLN A 150 4.16 -8.13 -0.64
N PRO A 151 4.62 -8.41 0.59
CA PRO A 151 3.77 -8.91 1.67
C PRO A 151 2.72 -7.90 2.19
N LEU A 152 2.99 -6.60 2.04
CA LEU A 152 2.07 -5.54 2.48
C LEU A 152 1.37 -4.83 1.31
N VAL A 153 1.45 -5.39 0.10
CA VAL A 153 0.73 -4.87 -1.08
C VAL A 153 -0.56 -5.66 -1.31
N THR A 154 -1.70 -5.03 -1.05
CA THR A 154 -3.04 -5.60 -1.29
C THR A 154 -3.59 -5.14 -2.63
N ASN A 155 -4.13 -6.06 -3.44
CA ASN A 155 -4.79 -5.74 -4.71
C ASN A 155 -6.29 -5.99 -4.60
N TRP A 156 -7.09 -4.94 -4.75
CA TRP A 156 -8.55 -5.02 -4.85
C TRP A 156 -8.99 -4.94 -6.31
N ASP A 157 -9.60 -6.03 -6.76
CA ASP A 157 -10.31 -6.07 -8.04
C ASP A 157 -11.65 -5.38 -7.89
N THR A 158 -11.76 -4.21 -8.50
CA THR A 158 -12.95 -3.35 -8.44
C THR A 158 -13.96 -3.63 -9.56
N ASP A 159 -13.76 -4.68 -10.37
CA ASP A 159 -14.77 -5.21 -11.29
C ASP A 159 -15.91 -5.96 -10.57
N ARG A 160 -15.77 -6.18 -9.25
CA ARG A 160 -16.71 -6.97 -8.45
C ARG A 160 -18.11 -6.33 -8.38
N GLN A 161 -19.12 -7.17 -8.58
CA GLN A 161 -20.54 -6.85 -8.37
C GLN A 161 -20.85 -6.76 -6.86
N PRO A 162 -21.89 -6.00 -6.43
CA PRO A 162 -22.89 -5.30 -7.26
C PRO A 162 -22.51 -3.87 -7.69
N PHE A 163 -21.37 -3.33 -7.24
CA PHE A 163 -20.99 -1.93 -7.48
C PHE A 163 -19.61 -1.81 -8.18
N PRO A 164 -19.50 -2.26 -9.43
CA PRO A 164 -18.22 -2.25 -10.14
C PRO A 164 -17.73 -0.82 -10.42
N ALA A 165 -16.43 -0.58 -10.21
CA ALA A 165 -15.78 0.71 -10.45
C ALA A 165 -15.07 0.73 -11.82
N LEU A 166 -15.83 0.54 -12.89
CA LEU A 166 -15.29 0.32 -14.23
C LEU A 166 -14.57 1.55 -14.82
N GLY A 167 -13.45 1.29 -15.49
CA GLY A 167 -12.65 2.28 -16.17
C GLY A 167 -11.74 3.09 -15.25
N HIS A 168 -10.99 4.00 -15.85
CA HIS A 168 -9.89 4.70 -15.17
C HIS A 168 -10.31 5.59 -13.99
N SER A 169 -11.56 6.04 -13.93
CA SER A 169 -12.08 6.91 -12.85
C SER A 169 -13.42 6.41 -12.32
N GLY A 170 -13.72 5.13 -12.55
CA GLY A 170 -14.99 4.52 -12.13
C GLY A 170 -15.21 4.57 -10.63
N ALA A 171 -14.13 4.44 -9.84
CA ALA A 171 -14.18 4.45 -8.38
C ALA A 171 -14.73 5.76 -7.79
N PHE A 172 -14.68 6.85 -8.57
CA PHE A 172 -15.17 8.16 -8.12
C PHE A 172 -16.61 8.44 -8.56
N ARG A 173 -17.30 7.52 -9.23
CA ARG A 173 -18.67 7.71 -9.74
C ARG A 173 -19.67 6.94 -8.89
N GLN A 174 -20.87 7.50 -8.68
CA GLN A 174 -21.95 6.73 -8.04
C GLN A 174 -22.48 5.67 -9.02
N PRO A 175 -22.88 4.48 -8.54
CA PRO A 175 -22.93 4.06 -7.13
C PRO A 175 -21.59 3.54 -6.56
N ALA A 176 -20.58 3.30 -7.40
CA ALA A 176 -19.30 2.71 -6.98
C ALA A 176 -18.60 3.50 -5.86
N LEU A 177 -18.58 4.83 -5.93
CA LEU A 177 -18.00 5.70 -4.90
C LEU A 177 -18.61 5.44 -3.52
N GLY A 178 -19.94 5.29 -3.44
CA GLY A 178 -20.64 5.02 -2.18
C GLY A 178 -20.30 3.65 -1.59
N HIS A 179 -19.87 2.70 -2.41
CA HIS A 179 -19.44 1.37 -1.96
C HIS A 179 -17.95 1.33 -1.59
N TRP A 180 -17.08 1.80 -2.47
CA TRP A 180 -15.63 1.64 -2.33
C TRP A 180 -14.99 2.65 -1.38
N ALA A 181 -15.47 3.89 -1.31
CA ALA A 181 -14.85 4.90 -0.45
C ALA A 181 -14.89 4.55 1.06
N PRO A 182 -16.00 4.04 1.62
CA PRO A 182 -16.03 3.54 3.00
C PRO A 182 -15.05 2.39 3.23
N LEU A 183 -14.93 1.44 2.29
CA LEU A 183 -14.01 0.30 2.42
C LEU A 183 -12.56 0.74 2.42
N VAL A 184 -12.19 1.66 1.53
CA VAL A 184 -10.84 2.25 1.51
C VAL A 184 -10.55 2.99 2.81
N ALA A 185 -11.50 3.77 3.33
CA ALA A 185 -11.32 4.46 4.59
C ALA A 185 -11.19 3.50 5.79
N ALA A 186 -11.96 2.42 5.81
CA ALA A 186 -11.86 1.37 6.82
C ALA A 186 -10.47 0.72 6.79
N TRP A 187 -9.99 0.33 5.60
CA TRP A 187 -8.66 -0.23 5.41
C TRP A 187 -7.57 0.75 5.88
N VAL A 188 -7.66 2.03 5.52
CA VAL A 188 -6.71 3.07 5.98
C VAL A 188 -6.70 3.17 7.50
N ASN A 189 -7.87 3.22 8.13
CA ASN A 189 -7.97 3.35 9.59
C ASN A 189 -7.40 2.13 10.31
N GLU A 190 -7.65 0.93 9.78
CA GLU A 190 -7.08 -0.32 10.31
C GLU A 190 -5.56 -0.31 10.27
N LYS A 191 -4.95 -0.05 9.10
CA LYS A 191 -3.48 -0.06 8.95
C LYS A 191 -2.80 1.01 9.78
N VAL A 192 -3.40 2.21 9.86
CA VAL A 192 -2.87 3.29 10.70
C VAL A 192 -3.05 2.98 12.19
N SER A 193 -4.15 2.34 12.62
CA SER A 193 -4.34 1.94 14.02
C SER A 193 -3.28 0.94 14.47
N ILE A 194 -3.04 -0.10 13.67
CA ILE A 194 -2.02 -1.12 13.96
C ILE A 194 -0.64 -0.46 14.11
N MET A 195 -0.27 0.41 13.18
CA MET A 195 1.02 1.13 13.24
C MET A 195 1.11 2.08 14.44
N ASN A 196 0.02 2.76 14.79
CA ASN A 196 -0.02 3.65 15.96
C ASN A 196 0.12 2.88 17.27
N ASP A 197 -0.47 1.69 17.39
CA ASP A 197 -0.36 0.88 18.62
C ASP A 197 1.10 0.46 18.84
N ASP A 198 1.77 -0.06 17.81
CA ASP A 198 3.19 -0.41 17.85
C ASP A 198 4.07 0.80 18.21
N GLN A 199 3.80 1.97 17.60
CA GLN A 199 4.53 3.20 17.91
C GLN A 199 4.25 3.74 19.31
N GLN A 200 3.02 3.64 19.81
CA GLN A 200 2.67 4.08 21.17
C GLN A 200 3.37 3.22 22.22
N VAL A 201 3.40 1.90 22.02
CA VAL A 201 4.14 0.98 22.90
C VAL A 201 5.62 1.34 22.90
N GLU A 202 6.22 1.55 21.73
CA GLU A 202 7.64 1.92 21.61
C GLU A 202 7.93 3.29 22.25
N GLN A 203 7.07 4.30 22.06
CA GLN A 203 7.21 5.60 22.74
C GLN A 203 7.13 5.46 24.27
N GLN A 204 6.27 4.59 24.79
CA GLN A 204 6.21 4.33 26.24
C GLN A 204 7.47 3.62 26.75
N ILE A 205 8.05 2.70 25.98
CA ILE A 205 9.32 2.03 26.30
C ILE A 205 10.43 3.06 26.40
N GLN A 206 10.53 3.95 25.40
CA GLN A 206 11.52 5.04 25.36
C GLN A 206 11.33 6.04 26.50
N ALA A 207 10.10 6.48 26.76
CA ALA A 207 9.79 7.40 27.85
C ALA A 207 10.13 6.82 29.23
N LYS A 208 10.09 5.49 29.37
CA LYS A 208 10.50 4.76 30.58
C LYS A 208 12.01 4.47 30.64
N GLY A 209 12.78 4.82 29.61
CA GLY A 209 14.23 4.59 29.54
C GLY A 209 14.62 3.11 29.39
N LEU A 210 13.72 2.28 28.84
CA LEU A 210 13.92 0.83 28.70
C LEU A 210 14.79 0.50 27.47
N ASN A 211 16.07 0.89 27.54
CA ASN A 211 17.01 0.86 26.41
C ASN A 211 17.79 -0.45 26.26
N ALA A 212 17.42 -1.51 26.99
CA ALA A 212 18.03 -2.83 26.81
C ALA A 212 17.75 -3.38 25.39
N PRO A 213 18.60 -4.28 24.87
CA PRO A 213 18.36 -4.94 23.58
C PRO A 213 16.97 -5.58 23.54
N ARG A 214 16.23 -5.33 22.47
CA ARG A 214 14.87 -5.86 22.25
C ARG A 214 14.60 -6.02 20.76
N VAL A 215 13.64 -6.88 20.45
CA VAL A 215 13.06 -6.97 19.10
C VAL A 215 12.11 -5.79 18.90
N THR A 216 12.22 -5.10 17.77
CA THR A 216 11.29 -4.02 17.37
C THR A 216 10.36 -4.50 16.26
N PRO A 217 9.17 -3.89 16.10
CA PRO A 217 8.26 -4.19 14.99
C PRO A 217 8.96 -4.13 13.62
N ASP A 218 9.70 -3.04 13.36
CA ASP A 218 10.41 -2.85 12.09
C ASP A 218 11.48 -3.93 11.84
N ALA A 219 12.24 -4.30 12.88
CA ALA A 219 13.25 -5.35 12.77
C ALA A 219 12.65 -6.72 12.50
N LEU A 220 11.44 -6.96 13.02
CA LEU A 220 10.70 -8.20 12.79
C LEU A 220 10.11 -8.26 11.39
N ASP A 221 9.50 -7.17 10.91
CA ASP A 221 8.94 -7.10 9.56
C ASP A 221 10.03 -7.20 8.50
N ALA A 222 11.21 -6.64 8.76
CA ALA A 222 12.40 -6.79 7.90
C ALA A 222 12.90 -8.25 7.77
N LYS A 223 12.48 -9.16 8.66
CA LYS A 223 12.81 -10.60 8.51
C LYS A 223 11.96 -11.28 7.45
N ILE A 224 10.80 -10.72 7.07
CA ILE A 224 9.81 -11.37 6.22
C ILE A 224 10.06 -10.98 4.75
N ILE A 225 10.58 -11.93 3.97
CA ILE A 225 10.94 -11.70 2.56
C ILE A 225 9.89 -12.23 1.56
N GLY A 226 8.81 -12.83 2.05
CA GLY A 226 7.75 -13.33 1.19
C GLY A 226 6.63 -14.03 1.94
N GLU A 227 5.49 -14.17 1.27
CA GLU A 227 4.32 -14.82 1.83
C GLU A 227 3.50 -15.57 0.78
N ASP A 228 2.87 -16.66 1.20
CA ASP A 228 2.02 -17.52 0.39
C ASP A 228 0.76 -17.90 1.19
N TYR A 229 -0.38 -18.05 0.52
CA TYR A 229 -1.66 -18.34 1.18
C TYR A 229 -2.34 -19.57 0.58
N HIS A 230 -3.02 -20.33 1.43
CA HIS A 230 -3.85 -21.45 1.02
C HIS A 230 -5.21 -21.42 1.73
N VAL A 231 -6.28 -21.57 0.96
CA VAL A 231 -7.64 -21.78 1.48
C VAL A 231 -8.06 -23.19 1.10
N PHE A 232 -8.40 -24.01 2.08
CA PHE A 232 -8.79 -25.39 1.83
C PHE A 232 -10.21 -25.43 1.23
N PRO A 233 -10.43 -26.09 0.07
CA PRO A 233 -11.74 -26.12 -0.57
C PRO A 233 -12.84 -26.66 0.36
N GLY A 234 -13.99 -25.97 0.37
CA GLY A 234 -15.13 -26.35 1.21
C GLY A 234 -14.96 -26.03 2.71
N THR A 235 -13.93 -25.26 3.07
CA THR A 235 -13.68 -24.82 4.45
C THR A 235 -13.62 -23.31 4.56
N THR A 236 -13.54 -22.81 5.80
CA THR A 236 -13.27 -21.41 6.13
C THR A 236 -11.82 -21.17 6.55
N VAL A 237 -10.96 -22.17 6.39
CA VAL A 237 -9.58 -22.14 6.88
C VAL A 237 -8.68 -21.45 5.86
N THR A 238 -8.00 -20.39 6.28
CA THR A 238 -6.92 -19.74 5.53
C THR A 238 -5.61 -19.95 6.26
N VAL A 239 -4.60 -20.49 5.57
CA VAL A 239 -3.23 -20.60 6.07
C VAL A 239 -2.36 -19.59 5.34
N CYS A 240 -1.54 -18.87 6.10
CA CYS A 240 -0.46 -18.03 5.62
C CYS A 240 0.87 -18.74 5.92
N LEU A 241 1.78 -18.73 4.95
CA LEU A 241 3.17 -19.15 5.10
C LEU A 241 4.05 -17.94 4.84
N LEU A 242 4.81 -17.52 5.86
CA LEU A 242 5.82 -16.47 5.77
C LEU A 242 7.20 -17.11 5.55
N ARG A 243 7.96 -16.57 4.59
CA ARG A 243 9.35 -16.93 4.31
C ARG A 243 10.26 -15.88 4.93
N LEU A 244 11.22 -16.32 5.73
CA LEU A 244 12.16 -15.42 6.41
C LEU A 244 13.50 -15.32 5.67
N GLU A 245 14.23 -14.23 5.88
CA GLU A 245 15.52 -13.96 5.23
C GLU A 245 16.57 -15.07 5.47
N ASN A 246 16.48 -15.77 6.60
CA ASN A 246 17.38 -16.88 6.96
C ASN A 246 16.97 -18.23 6.36
N GLY A 247 15.93 -18.26 5.53
CA GLY A 247 15.39 -19.46 4.88
C GLY A 247 14.41 -20.26 5.76
N PHE A 248 14.12 -19.84 6.99
CA PHE A 248 13.10 -20.46 7.82
C PHE A 248 11.68 -20.06 7.35
N THR A 249 10.69 -20.89 7.64
CA THR A 249 9.29 -20.61 7.30
C THR A 249 8.40 -20.69 8.52
N VAL A 250 7.50 -19.72 8.65
CA VAL A 250 6.54 -19.64 9.76
C VAL A 250 5.12 -19.62 9.20
N THR A 251 4.26 -20.47 9.72
CA THR A 251 2.86 -20.52 9.29
C THR A 251 1.93 -19.90 10.33
N GLY A 252 0.81 -19.35 9.87
CA GLY A 252 -0.28 -18.86 10.68
C GLY A 252 -1.60 -19.18 10.02
N GLU A 253 -2.67 -19.18 10.80
CA GLU A 253 -3.96 -19.67 10.36
C GLU A 253 -5.11 -18.79 10.84
N SER A 254 -6.18 -18.77 10.06
CA SER A 254 -7.48 -18.24 10.45
C SER A 254 -8.57 -19.24 10.06
N ALA A 255 -9.64 -19.28 10.85
CA ALA A 255 -10.81 -20.11 10.57
C ALA A 255 -12.03 -19.44 11.21
N CYS A 256 -13.01 -19.02 10.41
CA CYS A 256 -14.27 -18.51 10.94
C CYS A 256 -15.27 -19.66 11.17
N ALA A 257 -16.12 -19.53 12.18
CA ALA A 257 -17.02 -20.61 12.61
C ALA A 257 -18.12 -20.95 11.58
N SER A 258 -18.54 -19.97 10.77
CA SER A 258 -19.63 -20.09 9.81
C SER A 258 -19.13 -19.72 8.40
N PRO A 259 -19.42 -20.55 7.38
CA PRO A 259 -19.09 -20.25 5.98
C PRO A 259 -19.73 -18.95 5.47
N GLU A 260 -20.89 -18.58 6.00
CA GLU A 260 -21.61 -17.36 5.63
C GLU A 260 -20.83 -16.09 5.99
N ASN A 261 -19.99 -16.16 7.03
CA ASN A 261 -19.12 -15.08 7.48
C ASN A 261 -17.70 -15.18 6.92
N PHE A 262 -17.44 -16.09 5.97
CA PHE A 262 -16.11 -16.26 5.42
C PHE A 262 -15.76 -15.11 4.47
N ASP A 263 -14.80 -14.30 4.90
CA ASP A 263 -14.16 -13.28 4.09
C ASP A 263 -12.71 -13.71 3.80
N PRO A 264 -12.35 -14.00 2.53
CA PRO A 264 -11.01 -14.43 2.16
C PRO A 264 -9.92 -13.40 2.43
N GLU A 265 -10.23 -12.10 2.36
CA GLU A 265 -9.25 -11.04 2.56
C GLU A 265 -8.98 -10.86 4.06
N LEU A 266 -10.04 -10.84 4.87
CA LEU A 266 -9.92 -10.83 6.34
C LEU A 266 -9.24 -12.09 6.86
N GLY A 267 -9.57 -13.25 6.28
CA GLY A 267 -8.94 -14.52 6.64
C GLY A 267 -7.43 -14.51 6.38
N ARG A 268 -6.98 -13.93 5.27
CA ARG A 268 -5.55 -13.78 4.96
C ARG A 268 -4.86 -12.86 5.96
N GLU A 269 -5.48 -11.72 6.28
CA GLU A 269 -4.94 -10.77 7.25
C GLU A 269 -4.74 -11.41 8.63
N ILE A 270 -5.76 -12.11 9.14
CA ILE A 270 -5.67 -12.79 10.45
C ILE A 270 -4.61 -13.89 10.42
N ALA A 271 -4.57 -14.70 9.35
CA ALA A 271 -3.58 -15.78 9.22
C ALA A 271 -2.15 -15.23 9.17
N ARG A 272 -1.93 -14.13 8.44
CA ARG A 272 -0.63 -13.44 8.37
C ARG A 272 -0.22 -12.89 9.73
N ARG A 273 -1.13 -12.22 10.43
CA ARG A 273 -0.87 -11.70 11.79
C ARG A 273 -0.47 -12.84 12.74
N ASN A 274 -1.20 -13.96 12.71
CA ASN A 274 -0.88 -15.12 13.55
C ASN A 274 0.49 -15.74 13.21
N ALA A 275 0.90 -15.70 11.94
CA ALA A 275 2.25 -16.11 11.54
C ALA A 275 3.31 -15.12 12.06
N ARG A 276 3.07 -13.81 11.92
CA ARG A 276 3.96 -12.74 12.39
C ARG A 276 4.21 -12.80 13.89
N GLU A 277 3.18 -13.02 14.69
CA GLU A 277 3.32 -13.16 16.15
C GLU A 277 4.25 -14.33 16.56
N LYS A 278 4.25 -15.43 15.80
CA LYS A 278 5.17 -16.55 16.04
C LYS A 278 6.63 -16.14 15.76
N ILE A 279 6.89 -15.29 14.77
CA ILE A 279 8.23 -14.74 14.50
C ILE A 279 8.71 -13.94 15.71
N TRP A 280 7.82 -13.19 16.37
CA TRP A 280 8.19 -12.41 17.55
C TRP A 280 8.75 -13.29 18.67
N MET A 281 8.10 -14.43 18.91
CA MET A 281 8.59 -15.41 19.88
C MET A 281 9.96 -15.99 19.47
N LEU A 282 10.18 -16.26 18.18
CA LEU A 282 11.44 -16.81 17.66
C LEU A 282 12.59 -15.80 17.77
N GLU A 283 12.39 -14.56 17.31
CA GLU A 283 13.39 -13.48 17.40
C GLU A 283 13.67 -13.11 18.87
N GLY A 284 12.65 -13.16 19.74
CA GLY A 284 12.82 -12.97 21.18
C GLY A 284 13.67 -14.07 21.82
N TYR A 285 13.46 -15.34 21.44
CA TYR A 285 14.31 -16.46 21.88
C TYR A 285 15.74 -16.31 21.36
N LEU A 286 15.91 -16.00 20.08
CA LEU A 286 17.23 -15.82 19.46
C LEU A 286 18.03 -14.69 20.13
N LEU A 287 17.39 -13.55 20.38
CA LEU A 287 17.99 -12.45 21.12
C LEU A 287 18.38 -12.88 22.54
N ARG A 288 17.53 -13.63 23.23
CA ARG A 288 17.84 -14.13 24.58
C ARG A 288 19.06 -15.06 24.57
N GLU A 289 19.17 -15.92 23.55
CA GLU A 289 20.30 -16.82 23.36
C GLU A 289 21.59 -16.03 23.09
N GLN A 290 21.56 -15.02 22.21
CA GLN A 290 22.71 -14.15 21.95
C GLN A 290 23.17 -13.42 23.22
N LEU A 291 22.22 -12.88 24.00
CA LEU A 291 22.52 -12.25 25.29
C LEU A 291 23.11 -13.24 26.30
N HIS A 292 22.70 -14.51 26.28
CA HIS A 292 23.28 -15.56 27.12
C HIS A 292 24.73 -15.87 26.74
N ARG A 293 25.04 -15.85 25.43
CA ARG A 293 26.38 -16.08 24.88
C ARG A 293 27.30 -14.87 24.92
N GLY A 294 26.76 -13.66 25.16
CA GLY A 294 27.51 -12.41 25.14
C GLY A 294 27.77 -11.88 23.72
N GLU A 295 26.88 -12.20 22.78
CA GLU A 295 26.99 -11.89 21.34
C GLU A 295 26.12 -10.69 20.91
N ALA A 296 25.38 -10.08 21.85
CA ALA A 296 24.39 -9.02 21.61
C ALA A 296 24.77 -7.69 22.28
#